data_AF-A0A3S0W7Z2-F1
#
_entry.id   AF-A0A3S0W7Z2-F1
#
_cell.length_a   1.000
_cell.length_b   1.000
_cell.length_c   1.000
_cell.angle_alpha   90.00
_cell.angle_beta   90.00
_cell.angle_gamma   90.00
#
_symmetry.space_group_name_H-M   'P 1'
#
loop_
_entity.id
_entity.type
_entity.pdbx_description
1 polymer ?
#
loop_
_entity_poly.entity_id
_entity_poly.type
_entity_poly.pdbx_seq_one_letter_code
_entity_poly.pdbx_strand_id
1 'polypeptide(L)'
;MSRYLSLSVEGGGTGIVSHAGAALLPRVGEKTGLLDELSRALAPWRKPLAIHDPGKIVFDLAVSVAIGGDCLADIAQLRGDRDVFGLVASDPTVSRLISSLAADAGPAVAAINTARSHSRANAWQAAGTVA
;
A
#
# COMPACT_ATOMS: atom_id res chain seq x y z
N MET A 1 -11.74 8.60 -3.94
CA MET A 1 -10.97 8.62 -5.21
C MET A 1 -9.89 7.56 -5.10
N SER A 2 -9.68 6.73 -6.13
CA SER A 2 -8.62 5.69 -6.11
C SER A 2 -7.25 6.32 -5.90
N ARG A 3 -6.40 5.69 -5.06
CA ARG A 3 -5.00 6.13 -4.81
C ARG A 3 -4.02 5.56 -5.84
N TYR A 4 -4.50 4.73 -6.76
CA TYR A 4 -3.75 4.06 -7.82
C TYR A 4 -4.38 4.36 -9.18
N LEU A 5 -3.64 4.12 -10.26
CA LEU A 5 -4.18 4.34 -11.61
C LEU A 5 -5.14 3.21 -11.98
N SER A 6 -6.13 3.51 -12.83
CA SER A 6 -6.94 2.46 -13.42
C SER A 6 -6.23 1.86 -14.64
N LEU A 7 -6.06 0.55 -14.67
CA LEU A 7 -5.30 -0.17 -15.68
C LEU A 7 -5.91 -1.55 -15.98
N SER A 8 -5.71 -2.02 -17.21
CA SER A 8 -6.00 -3.40 -17.68
C SER A 8 -4.68 -4.18 -17.77
N VAL A 9 -4.68 -5.44 -17.33
CA VAL A 9 -3.50 -6.32 -17.40
C VAL A 9 -3.83 -7.48 -18.32
N GLU A 10 -3.04 -7.65 -19.37
CA GLU A 10 -3.19 -8.68 -20.40
C GLU A 10 -1.84 -9.38 -20.64
N GLY A 11 -1.87 -10.62 -21.13
CA GLY A 11 -0.66 -11.40 -21.46
C GLY A 11 0.00 -11.01 -22.80
N GLY A 12 -0.28 -9.82 -23.33
CA GLY A 12 0.23 -9.34 -24.61
C GLY A 12 1.69 -8.85 -24.56
N GLY A 13 2.19 -8.33 -25.68
CA GLY A 13 3.61 -7.93 -25.84
C GLY A 13 3.91 -6.43 -25.70
N THR A 14 2.93 -5.59 -25.35
CA THR A 14 3.08 -4.12 -25.25
C THR A 14 2.86 -3.65 -23.82
N GLY A 15 3.68 -2.70 -23.36
CA GLY A 15 3.56 -2.18 -21.98
C GLY A 15 3.95 -3.20 -20.92
N ILE A 16 5.00 -4.00 -21.20
CA ILE A 16 5.48 -5.05 -20.30
C ILE A 16 6.05 -4.41 -19.04
N VAL A 17 5.57 -4.85 -17.89
CA VAL A 17 6.10 -4.50 -16.57
C VAL A 17 6.64 -5.76 -15.88
N SER A 18 7.78 -5.63 -15.21
CA SER A 18 8.24 -6.68 -14.32
C SER A 18 7.25 -6.79 -13.17
N HIS A 19 6.71 -7.99 -12.92
CA HIS A 19 5.67 -8.25 -11.91
C HIS A 19 4.27 -7.69 -12.24
N ALA A 20 3.77 -7.88 -13.47
CA ALA A 20 2.39 -7.51 -13.84
C ALA A 20 1.30 -7.99 -12.84
N GLY A 21 1.51 -9.15 -12.19
CA GLY A 21 0.60 -9.67 -11.15
C GLY A 21 0.53 -8.80 -9.88
N ALA A 22 1.55 -7.99 -9.60
CA ALA A 22 1.57 -7.08 -8.44
C ALA A 22 0.49 -5.99 -8.54
N ALA A 23 0.01 -5.68 -9.74
CA ALA A 23 -1.09 -4.76 -9.96
C ALA A 23 -2.41 -5.21 -9.31
N LEU A 24 -2.56 -6.51 -9.00
CA LEU A 24 -3.73 -7.01 -8.26
C LEU A 24 -3.70 -6.61 -6.78
N LEU A 25 -2.53 -6.40 -6.18
CA LEU A 25 -2.43 -6.09 -4.75
C LEU A 25 -3.10 -4.76 -4.39
N PRO A 26 -2.84 -3.63 -5.10
CA PRO A 26 -3.63 -2.41 -4.93
C PRO A 26 -5.13 -2.62 -5.06
N ARG A 27 -5.58 -3.44 -6.03
CA ARG A 27 -7.02 -3.72 -6.24
C ARG A 27 -7.63 -4.46 -5.06
N VAL A 28 -6.92 -5.44 -4.50
CA VAL A 28 -7.35 -6.11 -3.26
C VAL A 28 -7.43 -5.09 -2.13
N GLY A 29 -6.39 -4.26 -1.95
CA GLY A 29 -6.38 -3.23 -0.92
C GLY A 29 -7.52 -2.21 -1.04
N GLU A 30 -7.94 -1.87 -2.25
CA GLU A 30 -9.13 -1.04 -2.51
C GLU A 30 -10.42 -1.80 -2.19
N LYS A 31 -10.57 -3.03 -2.69
CA LYS A 31 -11.78 -3.83 -2.53
C LYS A 31 -12.05 -4.24 -1.09
N THR A 32 -11.01 -4.47 -0.29
CA THR A 32 -11.15 -4.81 1.13
C THR A 32 -11.22 -3.56 2.03
N GLY A 33 -11.02 -2.36 1.48
CA GLY A 33 -10.97 -1.11 2.23
C GLY A 33 -9.67 -0.89 3.01
N LEU A 34 -8.65 -1.75 2.85
CA LEU A 34 -7.39 -1.65 3.58
C LEU A 34 -6.69 -0.30 3.38
N LEU A 35 -6.71 0.23 2.16
CA LEU A 35 -6.07 1.51 1.85
C LEU A 35 -6.72 2.70 2.59
N ASP A 36 -8.05 2.70 2.68
CA ASP A 36 -8.79 3.74 3.39
C ASP A 36 -8.60 3.61 4.91
N GLU A 37 -8.65 2.38 5.40
CA GLU A 37 -8.42 2.09 6.81
C GLU A 37 -7.00 2.46 7.27
N LEU A 38 -5.97 2.16 6.47
CA LEU A 38 -4.60 2.57 6.76
C LEU A 38 -4.42 4.10 6.72
N SER A 39 -5.02 4.77 5.72
CA SER A 39 -4.97 6.23 5.59
C SER A 39 -5.62 6.92 6.80
N ARG A 40 -6.76 6.39 7.26
CA ARG A 40 -7.45 6.87 8.46
C ARG A 40 -6.67 6.58 9.74
N ALA A 41 -6.20 5.34 9.90
CA ALA A 41 -5.51 4.89 11.11
C ALA A 41 -4.16 5.58 11.32
N LEU A 42 -3.45 5.90 10.23
CA LEU A 42 -2.14 6.57 10.28
C LEU A 42 -2.23 8.09 10.10
N ALA A 43 -3.44 8.67 10.04
CA ALA A 43 -3.65 10.11 9.99
C ALA A 43 -2.93 10.90 11.11
N PRO A 44 -2.83 10.40 12.36
CA PRO A 44 -2.11 11.11 13.43
C PRO A 44 -0.61 11.35 13.14
N TRP A 45 0.02 10.51 12.31
CA TRP A 45 1.43 10.66 11.91
C TRP A 45 1.59 11.46 10.61
N ARG A 46 0.50 11.94 10.01
CA ARG A 46 0.56 12.75 8.79
C ARG A 46 1.04 14.15 9.13
N LYS A 47 2.18 14.56 8.54
CA LYS A 47 2.66 15.94 8.64
C LYS A 47 1.71 16.90 7.89
N PRO A 48 1.50 18.14 8.36
CA PRO A 48 0.55 19.08 7.76
C PRO A 48 0.74 19.31 6.25
N LEU A 49 1.99 19.32 5.78
CA LEU A 49 2.34 19.55 4.38
C LEU A 49 2.70 18.26 3.63
N ALA A 50 2.33 17.09 4.16
CA ALA A 50 2.64 15.82 3.53
C ALA A 50 1.81 15.60 2.25
N ILE A 51 2.50 15.54 1.12
CA ILE A 51 1.96 15.12 -0.18
C ILE A 51 1.61 13.62 -0.14
N HIS A 52 2.52 12.80 0.38
CA HIS A 52 2.32 11.36 0.47
C HIS A 52 1.48 11.00 1.70
N ASP A 53 0.47 10.17 1.48
CA ASP A 53 -0.36 9.60 2.55
C ASP A 53 0.42 8.50 3.29
N PRO A 54 0.52 8.56 4.64
CA PRO A 54 1.22 7.53 5.43
C PRO A 54 0.66 6.11 5.22
N GLY A 55 -0.65 5.98 5.08
CA GLY A 55 -1.32 4.71 4.81
C GLY A 55 -0.93 4.13 3.46
N LYS A 56 -0.87 4.97 2.41
CA LYS A 56 -0.36 4.56 1.09
C LYS A 56 1.11 4.13 1.17
N ILE A 57 1.97 4.86 1.86
CA ILE A 57 3.40 4.50 1.98
C ILE A 57 3.56 3.13 2.64
N VAL A 58 2.86 2.87 3.74
CA VAL A 58 2.90 1.56 4.42
C VAL A 58 2.36 0.44 3.52
N PHE A 59 1.32 0.72 2.74
CA PHE A 59 0.80 -0.25 1.77
C PHE A 59 1.77 -0.50 0.61
N ASP A 60 2.39 0.54 0.05
CA ASP A 60 3.42 0.40 -1.01
C ASP A 60 4.59 -0.45 -0.51
N LEU A 61 5.03 -0.29 0.75
CA LEU A 61 6.04 -1.15 1.35
C LEU A 61 5.59 -2.61 1.45
N ALA A 62 4.33 -2.86 1.81
CA ALA A 62 3.78 -4.22 1.82
C ALA A 62 3.75 -4.84 0.42
N VAL A 63 3.43 -4.05 -0.62
CA VAL A 63 3.50 -4.48 -2.02
C VAL A 63 4.96 -4.78 -2.41
N SER A 64 5.91 -3.93 -2.01
CA SER A 64 7.35 -4.14 -2.25
C SER A 64 7.82 -5.47 -1.66
N VAL A 65 7.43 -5.78 -0.41
CA VAL A 65 7.75 -7.07 0.23
C VAL A 65 7.09 -8.24 -0.51
N ALA A 66 5.83 -8.08 -0.94
CA ALA A 66 5.11 -9.14 -1.66
C ALA A 66 5.74 -9.51 -3.02
N ILE A 67 6.46 -8.57 -3.65
CA ILE A 67 7.20 -8.82 -4.91
C ILE A 67 8.67 -9.16 -4.69
N GLY A 68 9.10 -9.37 -3.44
CA GLY A 68 10.44 -9.86 -3.10
C GLY A 68 11.43 -8.81 -2.60
N GLY A 69 10.99 -7.58 -2.32
CA GLY A 69 11.82 -6.58 -1.64
C GLY A 69 12.11 -7.00 -0.20
N ASP A 70 13.34 -6.75 0.25
CA ASP A 70 13.83 -7.09 1.59
C ASP A 70 14.26 -5.85 2.41
N CYS A 71 14.29 -4.68 1.77
CA CYS A 71 14.64 -3.42 2.41
C CYS A 71 13.68 -2.26 2.03
N LEU A 72 13.74 -1.16 2.79
CA LEU A 72 12.88 0.01 2.52
C LEU A 72 13.16 0.67 1.16
N ALA A 73 14.37 0.51 0.61
CA ALA A 73 14.77 1.12 -0.65
C ALA A 73 14.17 0.39 -1.87
N ASP A 74 13.76 -0.88 -1.72
CA ASP A 74 13.18 -1.67 -2.82
C ASP A 74 11.83 -1.10 -3.31
N ILE A 75 11.21 -0.23 -2.52
CA ILE A 75 10.04 0.56 -2.94
C ILE A 75 10.34 1.40 -4.21
N ALA A 76 11.62 1.64 -4.53
CA ALA A 76 12.05 2.26 -5.78
C ALA A 76 11.62 1.46 -7.02
N GLN A 77 11.46 0.13 -6.92
CA GLN A 77 10.90 -0.70 -7.99
C GLN A 77 9.48 -0.25 -8.34
N LEU A 78 8.62 -0.06 -7.32
CA LEU A 78 7.25 0.44 -7.54
C LEU A 78 7.24 1.87 -8.09
N ARG A 79 8.22 2.69 -7.68
CA ARG A 79 8.36 4.07 -8.17
C ARG A 79 8.76 4.14 -9.64
N GLY A 80 9.50 3.14 -10.12
CA GLY A 80 9.86 2.98 -11.54
C GLY A 80 8.63 2.81 -12.42
N ASP A 81 7.62 2.09 -11.92
CA ASP A 81 6.38 1.78 -12.64
C ASP A 81 5.21 2.67 -12.19
N ARG A 82 5.39 4.00 -12.34
CA ARG A 82 4.40 5.00 -11.88
C ARG A 82 3.03 4.83 -12.52
N ASP A 83 2.96 4.31 -13.74
CA ASP A 83 1.72 4.06 -14.45
C ASP A 83 0.91 2.92 -13.82
N VAL A 84 1.54 2.10 -12.96
CA VAL A 84 0.90 1.04 -12.17
C VAL A 84 0.64 1.50 -10.74
N PHE A 85 1.68 1.99 -10.04
CA PHE A 85 1.64 2.23 -8.60
C PHE A 85 1.34 3.68 -8.20
N GLY A 86 1.20 4.56 -9.19
CA GLY A 86 0.94 5.98 -8.98
C GLY A 86 2.08 6.68 -8.24
N LEU A 87 1.73 7.65 -7.40
CA LEU A 87 2.70 8.45 -6.66
C LEU A 87 3.31 7.68 -5.48
N VAL A 88 4.46 7.04 -5.71
CA VAL A 88 5.24 6.32 -4.69
C VAL A 88 6.26 7.24 -4.04
N ALA A 89 6.38 7.18 -2.71
CA ALA A 89 7.30 8.03 -1.94
C ALA A 89 8.78 7.71 -2.22
N SER A 90 9.65 8.71 -2.07
CA SER A 90 11.12 8.55 -2.12
C SER A 90 11.67 7.87 -0.87
N ASP A 91 12.83 7.22 -0.96
CA ASP A 91 13.45 6.49 0.17
C ASP A 91 13.65 7.39 1.40
N PRO A 92 14.11 8.66 1.28
CA PRO A 92 14.19 9.55 2.45
C PRO A 92 12.83 9.87 3.06
N THR A 93 11.75 9.90 2.27
CA THR A 93 10.40 10.13 2.77
C THR A 93 9.87 8.90 3.50
N VAL A 94 10.11 7.72 2.95
CA VAL A 94 9.81 6.44 3.60
C VAL A 94 10.56 6.31 4.91
N SER A 95 11.88 6.52 4.90
CA SER A 95 12.73 6.46 6.09
C SER A 95 12.22 7.39 7.19
N ARG A 96 11.92 8.66 6.88
CA ARG A 96 11.35 9.60 7.86
C ARG A 96 10.01 9.15 8.42
N LEU A 97 9.11 8.61 7.60
CA LEU A 97 7.83 8.09 8.09
C LEU A 97 8.07 6.92 9.04
N ILE A 98 8.89 5.94 8.65
CA ILE A 98 9.19 4.77 9.48
C ILE A 98 9.85 5.20 10.80
N SER A 99 10.77 6.17 10.79
CA SER A 99 11.33 6.73 12.03
C SER A 99 10.27 7.39 12.91
N SER A 100 9.32 8.13 12.34
CA SER A 100 8.21 8.73 13.09
C SER A 100 7.27 7.67 13.67
N LEU A 101 6.95 6.61 12.93
CA LEU A 101 6.14 5.50 13.43
C LEU A 101 6.87 4.70 14.51
N ALA A 102 8.20 4.53 14.37
CA ALA A 102 9.02 3.80 15.33
C ALA A 102 9.16 4.55 16.68
N ALA A 103 9.14 5.88 16.65
CA ALA A 103 9.12 6.69 17.87
C ALA A 103 7.86 6.40 18.73
N ASP A 104 6.73 6.06 18.09
CA ASP A 104 5.46 5.70 18.72
C ASP A 104 5.03 4.26 18.34
N ALA A 105 5.97 3.31 18.39
CA ALA A 105 5.79 1.98 17.81
C ALA A 105 4.54 1.23 18.32
N GLY A 106 4.25 1.28 19.63
CA GLY A 106 3.07 0.62 20.20
C GLY A 106 1.76 1.11 19.57
N PRO A 107 1.45 2.41 19.68
CA PRO A 107 0.30 3.01 19.00
C PRO A 107 0.26 2.80 17.49
N ALA A 108 1.40 2.92 16.80
CA ALA A 108 1.47 2.74 15.35
C ALA A 108 1.13 1.30 14.92
N VAL A 109 1.70 0.31 15.60
CA VAL A 109 1.40 -1.12 15.34
C VAL A 109 -0.06 -1.44 15.66
N ALA A 110 -0.61 -0.90 16.75
CA ALA A 110 -2.01 -1.07 17.09
C ALA A 110 -2.94 -0.52 15.98
N ALA A 111 -2.65 0.69 15.48
CA ALA A 111 -3.38 1.32 14.39
C ALA A 111 -3.37 0.47 13.09
N ILE A 112 -2.20 -0.06 12.71
CA ILE A 112 -2.05 -0.96 11.55
C ILE A 112 -2.84 -2.25 11.76
N ASN A 113 -2.78 -2.85 12.96
CA ASN A 113 -3.50 -4.07 13.27
C ASN A 113 -5.02 -3.88 13.23
N THR A 114 -5.53 -2.75 13.73
CA THR A 114 -6.95 -2.40 13.61
C THR A 114 -7.37 -2.29 12.14
N ALA A 115 -6.62 -1.54 11.32
CA ALA A 115 -6.89 -1.42 9.88
C ALA A 115 -6.89 -2.79 9.17
N ARG A 116 -5.91 -3.65 9.47
CA ARG A 116 -5.85 -5.01 8.93
C ARG A 116 -7.02 -5.87 9.38
N SER A 117 -7.46 -5.75 10.63
CA SER A 117 -8.58 -6.54 11.16
C SER A 117 -9.89 -6.22 10.45
N HIS A 118 -10.20 -4.94 10.23
CA HIS A 118 -11.37 -4.49 9.46
C HIS A 118 -11.29 -4.94 8.00
N SER A 119 -10.14 -4.74 7.35
CA SER A 119 -9.94 -5.22 5.98
C SER A 119 -10.13 -6.73 5.87
N ARG A 120 -9.72 -7.50 6.88
CA ARG A 120 -9.87 -8.97 6.88
C ARG A 120 -11.34 -9.36 7.00
N ALA A 121 -12.12 -8.67 7.84
CA ALA A 121 -13.55 -8.91 7.94
C ALA A 121 -14.25 -8.66 6.60
N ASN A 122 -13.91 -7.55 5.92
CA ASN A 122 -14.46 -7.22 4.59
C ASN A 122 -14.05 -8.26 3.53
N ALA A 123 -12.81 -8.74 3.57
CA ALA A 123 -12.34 -9.79 2.66
C ALA A 123 -13.14 -11.09 2.83
N TRP A 124 -13.41 -11.50 4.08
CA TRP A 124 -14.22 -12.70 4.34
C TRP A 124 -15.68 -12.53 3.92
N GLN A 125 -16.26 -11.35 4.11
CA GLN A 125 -17.61 -11.07 3.61
C GLN A 125 -17.66 -11.13 2.07
N ALA A 126 -16.65 -10.61 1.40
CA ALA A 126 -16.57 -10.63 -0.06
C ALA A 126 -16.33 -12.04 -0.65
N ALA A 127 -15.65 -12.91 0.09
CA ALA A 127 -15.45 -14.31 -0.31
C ALA A 127 -16.75 -15.14 -0.29
N GLY A 128 -17.79 -14.67 0.42
CA GLY A 128 -19.04 -15.40 0.61
C GLY A 128 -18.88 -16.65 1.49
N THR A 129 -19.99 -17.35 1.75
CA THR A 129 -19.96 -18.71 2.28
C THR A 129 -19.80 -19.67 1.12
N VAL A 130 -18.84 -20.61 1.20
CA VAL A 130 -18.71 -21.71 0.24
C VAL A 130 -20.08 -22.39 0.11
N ALA A 131 -20.67 -22.34 -1.08
CA ALA A 131 -21.91 -23.05 -1.41
C ALA A 131 -21.57 -24.45 -1.95
#